data_AF-A0A932JQI8-F1
#
_entry.id   AF-A0A932JQI8-F1
#
_cell.length_a   1.000
_cell.length_b   1.000
_cell.length_c   1.000
_cell.angle_alpha   90.00
_cell.angle_beta   90.00
_cell.angle_gamma   90.00
#
_symmetry.space_group_name_H-M   'P 1'
#
loop_
_entity.id
_entity.type
_entity.pdbx_description
1 polymer ?
#
loop_
_entity_poly.entity_id
_entity_poly.type
_entity_poly.pdbx_seq_one_letter_code
_entity_poly.pdbx_strand_id
1 'polypeptide(L)'
;MRDPFTWLLAQLGTSMGPVIAIALILLLVFWGRILGLLRRLILGLRQTARRAAHPGAKLCADCAAELGEPEGETAWRLCPACQGAWLKERALAARLSALNKPAKEWVPEAGKEILPCPDCSKPLEAGRLKGEDFAVYRCAPCAGLWLGRVERISLELRVLG
;
A
#
# COMPACT_ATOMS: atom_id res chain seq x y z
N MET A 1 0.31 -21.90 61.08
CA MET A 1 0.50 -23.06 60.19
C MET A 1 0.43 -22.52 58.77
N ARG A 2 1.57 -22.48 58.07
CA ARG A 2 1.67 -21.98 56.69
C ARG A 2 1.79 -23.21 55.79
N ASP A 3 0.87 -23.36 54.84
CA ASP A 3 0.83 -24.48 53.91
C ASP A 3 2.10 -24.53 53.03
N PRO A 4 2.80 -25.68 52.96
CA PRO A 4 3.99 -25.83 52.13
C PRO A 4 3.68 -25.96 50.62
N PHE A 5 2.40 -26.04 50.23
CA PHE A 5 2.00 -26.27 48.83
C PHE A 5 1.84 -25.01 47.98
N THR A 6 1.74 -23.82 48.58
CA THR A 6 1.52 -22.56 47.84
C THR A 6 2.80 -22.02 47.18
N TRP A 7 3.98 -22.50 47.55
CA TRP A 7 5.24 -22.09 46.91
C TRP A 7 5.58 -22.86 45.63
N LEU A 8 5.11 -24.11 45.49
CA LEU A 8 5.47 -24.93 44.32
C LEU A 8 4.79 -24.46 43.02
N LEU A 9 3.59 -23.85 43.13
CA LEU A 9 2.84 -23.32 41.98
C LEU A 9 3.33 -21.94 41.54
N ALA A 10 4.08 -21.21 42.37
CA ALA A 10 4.65 -19.90 42.02
C ALA A 10 5.97 -20.01 41.24
N GLN A 11 6.67 -21.15 41.32
CA GLN A 11 8.00 -21.33 40.71
C GLN A 11 7.96 -21.84 39.26
N LEU A 12 6.83 -22.41 38.81
CA LEU A 12 6.70 -23.00 37.46
C LEU A 12 6.07 -22.05 36.42
N GLY A 13 5.68 -20.83 36.81
CA GLY A 13 4.96 -19.88 35.95
C GLY A 13 5.81 -18.82 35.23
N THR A 14 7.11 -18.70 35.53
CA THR A 14 7.87 -17.47 35.19
C THR A 14 9.01 -17.65 34.17
N SER A 15 9.41 -18.87 33.80
CA SER A 15 10.54 -19.05 32.87
C SER A 15 10.15 -19.42 31.43
N MET A 16 8.96 -19.99 31.19
CA MET A 16 8.52 -20.42 29.85
C MET A 16 7.67 -19.37 29.10
N GLY A 17 7.11 -18.39 29.81
CA GLY A 17 6.30 -17.31 29.22
C GLY A 17 7.00 -16.50 28.11
N PRO A 18 8.23 -15.99 28.31
CA PRO A 18 8.88 -15.14 27.31
C PRO A 18 9.35 -15.93 26.08
N VAL A 19 9.77 -17.18 26.24
CA VAL A 19 10.24 -18.02 25.12
C VAL A 19 9.08 -18.37 24.19
N ILE A 20 7.92 -18.74 24.74
CA ILE A 20 6.71 -19.02 23.96
C ILE A 20 6.20 -17.75 23.27
N ALA A 21 6.21 -16.61 23.97
CA ALA A 21 5.81 -15.33 23.37
C ALA A 21 6.70 -14.92 22.19
N ILE A 22 8.03 -15.05 22.33
CA ILE A 22 8.98 -14.77 21.24
C ILE A 22 8.75 -15.73 20.07
N ALA A 23 8.56 -17.03 20.33
CA ALA A 23 8.28 -18.02 19.28
C ALA A 23 6.98 -17.70 18.53
N LEU A 24 5.92 -17.29 19.23
CA LEU A 24 4.65 -16.86 18.62
C LEU A 24 4.83 -15.58 17.78
N ILE A 25 5.58 -14.59 18.27
CA ILE A 25 5.88 -13.37 17.52
C ILE A 25 6.66 -13.69 16.24
N LEU A 26 7.68 -14.55 16.33
CA LEU A 26 8.47 -14.98 15.17
C LEU A 26 7.62 -15.76 14.18
N LEU A 27 6.73 -16.64 14.64
CA LEU A 27 5.76 -17.34 13.80
C LEU A 27 4.81 -16.36 13.11
N LEU A 28 4.26 -15.37 13.83
CA LEU A 28 3.37 -14.36 13.25
C LEU A 28 4.07 -13.51 12.18
N VAL A 29 5.31 -13.08 12.43
CA VAL A 29 6.13 -12.33 11.46
C VAL A 29 6.44 -13.21 10.25
N PHE A 30 6.82 -14.47 10.47
CA PHE A 30 7.13 -15.42 9.41
C PHE A 30 5.91 -15.72 8.52
N TRP A 31 4.77 -16.03 9.13
CA TRP A 31 3.50 -16.21 8.44
C TRP A 31 3.07 -14.94 7.70
N GLY A 32 3.27 -13.76 8.28
CA GLY A 32 3.02 -12.48 7.61
C GLY A 32 3.84 -12.31 6.32
N ARG A 33 5.12 -12.71 6.33
CA ARG A 33 5.98 -12.69 5.13
C ARG A 33 5.54 -13.70 4.08
N ILE A 34 5.17 -14.91 4.49
CA ILE A 34 4.63 -15.95 3.58
C ILE A 34 3.33 -15.49 2.93
N LEU A 35 2.38 -14.98 3.72
CA LEU A 35 1.11 -14.43 3.23
C LEU A 35 1.33 -13.26 2.27
N GLY A 36 2.31 -12.39 2.56
CA GLY A 36 2.71 -11.30 1.66
C GLY A 36 3.22 -11.79 0.31
N LEU A 37 4.07 -12.83 0.29
CA LEU A 37 4.59 -13.44 -0.94
C LEU A 37 3.48 -14.13 -1.75
N LEU A 38 2.62 -14.91 -1.10
CA LEU A 38 1.46 -15.55 -1.72
C LEU A 38 0.51 -14.53 -2.35
N ARG A 39 0.20 -13.44 -1.64
CA ARG A 39 -0.61 -12.34 -2.16
C ARG A 39 0.00 -11.73 -3.42
N ARG A 40 1.32 -11.51 -3.44
CA ARG A 40 2.03 -10.97 -4.62
C ARG A 40 1.97 -11.92 -5.82
N LEU A 41 2.17 -13.21 -5.60
CA LEU A 41 2.05 -14.22 -6.66
C LEU A 41 0.64 -14.29 -7.23
N ILE A 42 -0.39 -14.31 -6.37
CA ILE A 42 -1.80 -14.32 -6.79
C ILE A 42 -2.14 -13.04 -7.56
N LEU A 43 -1.67 -11.87 -7.11
CA LEU A 43 -1.88 -10.61 -7.81
C LEU A 43 -1.24 -10.59 -9.20
N GLY A 44 0.00 -11.07 -9.32
CA GLY A 44 0.68 -11.19 -10.60
C GLY A 44 -0.07 -12.09 -11.59
N LEU A 45 -0.52 -13.26 -11.13
CA LEU A 45 -1.32 -14.19 -11.94
C LEU A 45 -2.69 -13.60 -12.35
N ARG A 46 -3.36 -12.87 -11.43
CA ARG A 46 -4.63 -12.21 -11.74
C ARG A 46 -4.45 -11.09 -12.76
N GLN A 47 -3.35 -10.35 -12.71
CA GLN A 47 -3.08 -9.26 -13.64
C GLN A 47 -2.76 -9.75 -15.03
N THR A 48 -1.96 -10.80 -15.17
CA THR A 48 -1.67 -11.40 -16.49
C THR A 48 -2.94 -11.94 -17.13
N ALA A 49 -3.76 -12.69 -16.37
CA ALA A 49 -5.04 -13.21 -16.85
C ALA A 49 -6.03 -12.09 -17.24
N ARG A 50 -6.19 -11.06 -16.40
CA ARG A 50 -7.11 -9.95 -16.70
C ARG A 50 -6.67 -9.10 -17.88
N ARG A 51 -5.37 -8.86 -18.05
CA ARG A 51 -4.86 -8.12 -19.22
C ARG A 51 -5.09 -8.88 -20.52
N ALA A 52 -4.99 -10.20 -20.50
CA ALA A 52 -5.31 -11.03 -21.66
C ALA A 52 -6.82 -10.96 -21.99
N ALA A 53 -7.69 -10.92 -20.97
CA ALA A 53 -9.13 -10.83 -21.16
C ALA A 53 -9.63 -9.43 -21.59
N HIS A 54 -8.99 -8.36 -21.11
CA HIS A 54 -9.40 -6.97 -21.35
C HIS A 54 -8.23 -6.12 -21.86
N PRO A 55 -7.87 -6.25 -23.15
CA PRO A 55 -6.82 -5.44 -23.75
C PRO A 55 -7.19 -3.95 -23.69
N GLY A 56 -6.33 -3.14 -23.07
CA GLY A 56 -6.52 -1.69 -22.92
C GLY A 56 -7.15 -1.24 -21.60
N ALA A 57 -7.71 -2.15 -20.79
CA ALA A 57 -8.23 -1.82 -19.47
C ALA A 57 -7.09 -1.46 -18.50
N LYS A 58 -7.27 -0.37 -17.73
CA LYS A 58 -6.32 0.00 -16.67
C LYS A 58 -6.66 -0.79 -15.42
N LEU A 59 -5.69 -1.51 -14.89
CA LEU A 59 -5.89 -2.37 -13.72
C LEU A 59 -5.32 -1.72 -12.46
N CYS A 60 -6.03 -1.89 -11.36
CA CYS A 60 -5.60 -1.50 -10.02
C CYS A 60 -4.30 -2.20 -9.63
N ALA A 61 -3.35 -1.43 -9.11
CA ALA A 61 -2.05 -1.95 -8.72
C ALA A 61 -2.15 -2.92 -7.52
N ASP A 62 -3.08 -2.66 -6.59
CA ASP A 62 -3.24 -3.43 -5.34
C ASP A 62 -4.07 -4.70 -5.45
N CYS A 63 -5.08 -4.72 -6.33
CA CYS A 63 -6.05 -5.81 -6.40
C CYS A 63 -6.39 -6.32 -7.81
N ALA A 64 -5.80 -5.72 -8.85
CA ALA A 64 -6.02 -6.06 -10.26
C ALA A 64 -7.45 -5.84 -10.79
N ALA A 65 -8.37 -5.29 -9.99
CA ALA A 65 -9.68 -4.86 -10.49
C ALA A 65 -9.52 -3.77 -11.56
N GLU A 66 -10.46 -3.70 -12.49
CA GLU A 66 -10.50 -2.62 -13.47
C GLU A 66 -10.71 -1.27 -12.76
N LEU A 67 -9.95 -0.27 -13.15
CA LEU A 67 -10.12 1.08 -12.66
C LEU A 67 -11.29 1.75 -13.35
N GLY A 68 -12.04 2.56 -12.61
CA GLY A 68 -13.10 3.37 -13.16
C GLY A 68 -12.60 4.42 -14.16
N GLU A 69 -13.57 5.10 -14.76
CA GLU A 69 -13.33 6.29 -15.57
C GLU A 69 -12.71 7.41 -14.73
N PRO A 70 -11.95 8.33 -15.36
CA PRO A 70 -11.38 9.46 -14.66
C PRO A 70 -12.49 10.38 -14.12
N GLU A 71 -12.45 10.64 -12.81
CA GLU A 71 -13.43 11.48 -12.12
C GLU A 71 -12.84 12.85 -11.76
N GLY A 72 -13.68 13.88 -11.92
CA GLY A 72 -13.38 15.26 -11.53
C GLY A 72 -12.24 15.93 -12.34
N GLU A 73 -11.87 17.14 -11.92
CA GLU A 73 -10.82 17.93 -12.55
C GLU A 73 -9.41 17.32 -12.41
N THR A 74 -9.19 16.53 -11.37
CA THR A 74 -7.93 15.79 -11.14
C THR A 74 -7.81 14.52 -11.98
N ALA A 75 -8.88 14.12 -12.69
CA ALA A 75 -8.94 12.93 -13.51
C ALA A 75 -8.51 11.65 -12.75
N TRP A 76 -8.98 11.50 -11.51
CA TRP A 76 -8.69 10.32 -10.70
C TRP A 76 -9.35 9.08 -11.29
N ARG A 77 -8.59 8.00 -11.46
CA ARG A 77 -9.17 6.69 -11.73
C ARG A 77 -9.23 5.89 -10.44
N LEU A 78 -10.43 5.80 -9.86
CA LEU A 78 -10.67 5.08 -8.62
C LEU A 78 -10.83 3.58 -8.87
N CYS A 79 -10.30 2.77 -7.96
CA CYS A 79 -10.58 1.34 -7.94
C CYS A 79 -11.88 1.08 -7.16
N PRO A 80 -12.92 0.48 -7.76
CA PRO A 80 -14.17 0.20 -7.05
C PRO A 80 -14.01 -0.85 -5.94
N ALA A 81 -12.99 -1.72 -6.02
CA ALA A 81 -12.78 -2.80 -5.07
C ALA A 81 -12.01 -2.38 -3.82
N CYS A 82 -10.87 -1.69 -3.99
CA CYS A 82 -10.02 -1.29 -2.86
C CYS A 82 -10.07 0.20 -2.53
N GLN A 83 -10.71 1.02 -3.37
CA GLN A 83 -10.78 2.49 -3.24
C GLN A 83 -9.42 3.22 -3.26
N GLY A 84 -8.37 2.53 -3.71
CA GLY A 84 -7.12 3.16 -4.15
C GLY A 84 -7.34 3.90 -5.47
N ALA A 85 -6.38 4.74 -5.86
CA ALA A 85 -6.54 5.57 -7.03
C ALA A 85 -5.25 5.81 -7.81
N TRP A 86 -5.44 6.00 -9.11
CA TRP A 86 -4.41 6.36 -10.07
C TRP A 86 -4.67 7.75 -10.63
N LEU A 87 -3.64 8.59 -10.69
CA LEU A 87 -3.69 9.88 -11.35
C LEU A 87 -2.35 10.23 -12.00
N LYS A 88 -2.36 11.20 -12.90
CA LYS A 88 -1.12 11.74 -13.49
C LYS A 88 -0.52 12.80 -12.57
N GLU A 89 0.81 12.81 -12.47
CA GLU A 89 1.57 13.80 -11.70
C GLU A 89 1.25 15.23 -12.16
N ARG A 90 1.14 15.44 -13.47
CA ARG A 90 0.70 16.73 -14.06
C ARG A 90 -0.72 17.14 -13.65
N ALA A 91 -1.63 16.19 -13.44
CA ALA A 91 -3.01 16.48 -13.04
C ALA A 91 -3.06 16.89 -11.57
N LEU A 92 -2.26 16.25 -10.71
CA LEU A 92 -2.06 16.69 -9.34
C LEU A 92 -1.45 18.10 -9.29
N ALA A 93 -0.41 18.37 -10.09
CA ALA A 93 0.22 19.68 -10.16
C ALA A 93 -0.76 20.78 -10.61
N ALA A 94 -1.58 20.50 -11.64
CA ALA A 94 -2.62 21.42 -12.09
C ALA A 94 -3.63 21.73 -10.99
N ARG A 95 -4.07 20.71 -10.23
CA ARG A 95 -4.99 20.91 -9.11
C ARG A 95 -4.39 21.72 -7.97
N LEU A 96 -3.13 21.45 -7.60
CA LEU A 96 -2.42 22.24 -6.60
C LEU A 96 -2.31 23.71 -7.03
N SER A 97 -1.97 23.95 -8.30
CA SER A 97 -1.92 25.30 -8.85
C SER A 97 -3.29 25.99 -8.82
N ALA A 98 -4.38 25.30 -9.16
CA ALA A 98 -5.73 25.86 -9.09
C ALA A 98 -6.15 26.24 -7.66
N LEU A 99 -5.59 25.55 -6.65
CA LEU A 99 -5.81 25.82 -5.23
C LEU A 99 -4.83 26.84 -4.64
N ASN A 100 -3.95 27.45 -5.46
CA ASN A 100 -2.84 28.31 -5.01
C ASN A 100 -1.92 27.63 -3.99
N LYS A 101 -1.76 26.31 -4.08
CA LYS A 101 -0.88 25.51 -3.22
C LYS A 101 0.45 25.23 -3.94
N PRO A 102 1.58 25.17 -3.21
CA PRO A 102 2.87 24.87 -3.82
C PRO A 102 2.88 23.46 -4.41
N ALA A 103 3.65 23.29 -5.50
CA ALA A 103 3.89 21.98 -6.07
C ALA A 103 4.55 21.05 -5.04
N LYS A 104 4.14 19.77 -5.05
CA LYS A 104 4.71 18.75 -4.19
C LYS A 104 5.81 18.00 -4.92
N GLU A 105 7.03 18.06 -4.38
CA GLU A 105 8.18 17.30 -4.87
C GLU A 105 8.06 15.83 -4.44
N TRP A 106 8.35 14.88 -5.34
CA TRP A 106 8.38 13.46 -5.00
C TRP A 106 9.77 13.08 -4.44
N VAL A 107 9.77 12.33 -3.34
CA VAL A 107 10.97 11.85 -2.66
C VAL A 107 11.00 10.32 -2.71
N PRO A 108 12.02 9.70 -3.34
CA PRO A 108 12.15 8.25 -3.36
C PRO A 108 12.39 7.71 -1.96
N GLU A 109 11.80 6.56 -1.66
CA GLU A 109 12.11 5.78 -0.46
C GLU A 109 12.80 4.47 -0.84
N ALA A 110 13.64 3.95 0.05
CA ALA A 110 14.35 2.71 -0.17
C ALA A 110 13.36 1.53 -0.17
N GLY A 111 12.95 1.11 -1.37
CA GLY A 111 12.07 -0.04 -1.56
C GLY A 111 11.47 -0.01 -2.96
N LYS A 112 11.66 -1.09 -3.73
CA LYS A 112 10.86 -1.31 -4.94
C LYS A 112 9.68 -2.18 -4.54
N GLU A 113 8.49 -1.61 -4.54
CA GLU A 113 7.29 -2.42 -4.46
C GLU A 113 6.96 -3.01 -5.82
N ILE A 114 6.49 -4.25 -5.82
CA ILE A 114 6.14 -4.99 -7.03
C ILE A 114 4.68 -4.63 -7.42
N LEU A 115 4.33 -3.36 -7.30
CA LEU A 115 3.05 -2.84 -7.76
C LEU A 115 3.21 -2.46 -9.23
N PRO A 116 2.41 -2.97 -10.16
CA PRO A 116 2.56 -2.59 -11.56
C PRO A 116 1.77 -1.33 -11.88
N CYS A 117 2.36 -0.51 -12.75
CA CYS A 117 1.73 0.67 -13.30
C CYS A 117 0.44 0.32 -14.06
N PRO A 118 -0.69 0.98 -13.77
CA PRO A 118 -1.94 0.80 -14.52
C PRO A 118 -1.84 1.17 -16.01
N ASP A 119 -0.89 2.04 -16.39
CA ASP A 119 -0.72 2.49 -17.78
C ASP A 119 0.23 1.60 -18.59
N CYS A 120 1.39 1.25 -18.03
CA CYS A 120 2.47 0.60 -18.79
C CYS A 120 2.97 -0.71 -18.17
N SER A 121 2.36 -1.17 -17.08
CA SER A 121 2.70 -2.42 -16.39
C SER A 121 4.07 -2.50 -15.73
N LYS A 122 4.95 -1.50 -15.94
CA LYS A 122 6.26 -1.45 -15.28
C LYS A 122 6.11 -1.29 -13.76
N PRO A 123 7.05 -1.81 -12.95
CA PRO A 123 7.01 -1.66 -11.50
C PRO A 123 6.98 -0.20 -11.08
N LEU A 124 6.19 0.11 -10.05
CA LEU A 124 6.14 1.41 -9.41
C LEU A 124 7.25 1.54 -8.37
N GLU A 125 7.75 2.76 -8.23
CA GLU A 125 8.77 3.14 -7.24
C GLU A 125 8.08 3.66 -5.99
N ALA A 126 8.42 3.12 -4.82
CA ALA A 126 7.88 3.62 -3.57
C ALA A 126 8.55 4.94 -3.18
N GLY A 127 7.78 5.84 -2.60
CA GLY A 127 8.24 7.13 -2.14
C GLY A 127 7.14 7.87 -1.41
N ARG A 128 7.31 9.19 -1.30
CA ARG A 128 6.34 10.09 -0.68
C ARG A 128 6.36 11.45 -1.36
N LEU A 129 5.34 12.25 -1.10
CA LEU A 129 5.38 13.68 -1.41
C LEU A 129 6.14 14.43 -0.30
N LYS A 130 6.94 15.42 -0.64
CA LYS A 130 7.72 16.20 0.31
C LYS A 130 6.81 16.89 1.32
N GLY A 131 7.10 16.69 2.60
CA GLY A 131 6.31 17.18 3.73
C GLY A 131 5.12 16.28 4.11
N GLU A 132 4.92 15.16 3.41
CA GLU A 132 3.87 14.18 3.74
C GLU A 132 4.49 12.89 4.28
N ASP A 133 3.73 12.17 5.11
CA ASP A 133 4.15 10.91 5.76
C ASP A 133 3.50 9.66 5.14
N PHE A 134 2.63 9.83 4.14
CA PHE A 134 1.92 8.74 3.51
C PHE A 134 2.64 8.27 2.24
N ALA A 135 2.51 6.96 1.96
CA ALA A 135 3.16 6.33 0.82
C ALA A 135 2.53 6.79 -0.51
N VAL A 136 3.38 6.99 -1.52
CA VAL A 136 2.98 7.28 -2.90
C VAL A 136 3.87 6.46 -3.83
N TYR A 137 3.25 5.72 -4.75
CA TYR A 137 3.98 4.89 -5.70
C TYR A 137 4.00 5.54 -7.06
N ARG A 138 5.20 5.79 -7.60
CA ARG A 138 5.40 6.56 -8.83
C ARG A 138 5.84 5.65 -9.98
N CYS A 139 5.24 5.86 -11.15
CA CYS A 139 5.75 5.31 -12.41
C CYS A 139 6.63 6.34 -13.09
N ALA A 140 7.95 6.17 -13.08
CA ALA A 140 8.88 7.08 -13.75
C ALA A 140 8.59 7.23 -15.27
N PRO A 141 8.31 6.15 -16.04
CA PRO A 141 7.97 6.27 -17.47
C PRO A 141 6.67 7.02 -17.78
N CYS A 142 5.65 6.89 -16.92
CA CYS A 142 4.31 7.40 -17.22
C CYS A 142 3.97 8.70 -16.49
N ALA A 143 4.85 9.16 -15.59
CA ALA A 143 4.60 10.23 -14.64
C ALA A 143 3.22 10.09 -13.97
N GLY A 144 2.93 8.88 -13.51
CA GLY A 144 1.67 8.54 -12.83
C GLY A 144 1.93 8.15 -11.39
N LEU A 145 0.98 8.47 -10.52
CA LEU A 145 1.02 8.22 -9.09
C LEU A 145 -0.11 7.26 -8.72
N TRP A 146 0.22 6.24 -7.94
CA TRP A 146 -0.72 5.36 -7.29
C TRP A 146 -0.75 5.67 -5.80
N LEU A 147 -1.96 5.78 -5.27
CA LEU A 147 -2.23 5.94 -3.85
C LEU A 147 -3.18 4.83 -3.41
N GLY A 148 -2.88 4.16 -2.31
CA GLY A 148 -3.83 3.31 -1.63
C GLY A 148 -5.00 4.14 -1.08
N ARG A 149 -6.03 3.46 -0.54
CA ARG A 149 -7.23 4.14 -0.05
C ARG A 149 -6.94 5.20 1.00
N VAL A 150 -6.10 4.86 1.98
CA VAL A 150 -5.80 5.72 3.14
C VAL A 150 -4.93 6.90 2.70
N GLU A 151 -3.99 6.64 1.80
CA GLU A 151 -3.07 7.62 1.23
C GLU A 151 -3.82 8.61 0.33
N ARG A 152 -4.79 8.14 -0.46
CA ARG A 152 -5.69 9.00 -1.24
C ARG A 152 -6.50 9.93 -0.35
N ILE A 153 -7.14 9.40 0.69
CA ILE A 153 -7.91 10.20 1.64
C ILE A 153 -6.99 11.22 2.34
N SER A 154 -5.78 10.81 2.70
CA SER A 154 -4.77 11.71 3.27
C SER A 154 -4.41 12.86 2.33
N LEU A 155 -4.18 12.57 1.05
CA LEU A 155 -3.90 13.58 0.03
C LEU A 155 -5.09 14.53 -0.13
N GLU A 156 -6.31 14.01 -0.19
CA GLU A 156 -7.52 14.82 -0.33
C GLU A 156 -7.72 15.77 0.86
N LEU A 157 -7.58 15.28 2.09
CA LEU A 157 -7.85 16.08 3.28
C LEU A 157 -6.72 17.04 3.64
N ARG A 158 -5.46 16.61 3.49
CA ARG A 158 -4.29 17.39 3.98
C ARG A 158 -3.64 18.23 2.90
N VAL A 159 -3.69 17.77 1.65
CA VAL A 159 -3.00 18.42 0.53
C VAL A 159 -3.99 19.17 -0.36
N LEU A 160 -5.18 18.63 -0.60
CA LEU A 160 -6.18 19.26 -1.48
C LEU A 160 -7.27 20.04 -0.74
N GLY A 161 -7.57 19.73 0.52
CA GLY A 161 -8.47 20.48 1.41
C GLY A 161 -7.86 21.80 1.83
#